data_AF-A0A7K3D1I8-F1
#
_entry.id   AF-A0A7K3D1I8-F1
#
_cell.length_a   1.000
_cell.length_b   1.000
_cell.length_c   1.000
_cell.angle_alpha   90.00
_cell.angle_beta   90.00
_cell.angle_gamma   90.00
#
_symmetry.space_group_name_H-M   'P 1'
#
loop_
_entity.id
_entity.type
_entity.pdbx_description
1 polymer ?
#
loop_
_entity_poly.entity_id
_entity_poly.type
_entity_poly.pdbx_seq_one_letter_code
_entity_poly.pdbx_strand_id
1 'polypeptide(L)'
;MRGRSDRINGVEFLSKDQNRHHPRGAICWHYRRFRLTCDEYDALRTRANGCCEICGTPEDETRTRRLVIDHFSGRPACYVRGLVCDRCNSVMSCRDGNKRWGPRSLPWREKAVEYAANSWQTPEEGLRLQEFRRPIDRL
;
A
#
# COMPACT_ATOMS: atom_id res chain seq x y z
N MET A 1 -28.62 -14.62 3.69
CA MET A 1 -27.19 -14.62 4.08
C MET A 1 -26.73 -13.17 4.24
N ARG A 2 -26.50 -12.70 5.47
CA ARG A 2 -26.04 -11.32 5.73
C ARG A 2 -24.54 -11.27 5.45
N GLY A 3 -24.10 -10.38 4.56
CA GLY A 3 -22.68 -10.18 4.28
C GLY A 3 -21.94 -9.74 5.54
N ARG A 4 -20.68 -10.16 5.70
CA ARG A 4 -19.83 -9.74 6.83
C ARG A 4 -19.52 -8.24 6.64
N SER A 5 -19.93 -7.43 7.61
CA SER A 5 -19.65 -5.99 7.69
C SER A 5 -18.30 -5.81 8.39
N ASP A 6 -17.39 -5.07 7.77
CA ASP A 6 -16.11 -4.69 8.35
C ASP A 6 -16.19 -3.21 8.78
N ARG A 7 -15.61 -2.87 9.94
CA ARG A 7 -15.43 -1.46 10.36
C ARG A 7 -14.00 -1.03 10.08
N ILE A 8 -13.82 0.02 9.27
CA ILE A 8 -12.52 0.66 9.03
C ILE A 8 -12.67 2.15 9.34
N ASN A 9 -11.76 2.69 10.16
CA ASN A 9 -11.78 4.10 10.60
C ASN A 9 -13.14 4.56 11.19
N GLY A 10 -13.88 3.65 11.83
CA GLY A 10 -15.18 3.95 12.45
C GLY A 10 -16.39 3.89 11.50
N VAL A 11 -16.19 3.59 10.22
CA VAL A 11 -17.27 3.47 9.23
C VAL A 11 -17.54 1.99 8.91
N GLU A 12 -18.83 1.59 8.91
CA GLU A 12 -19.26 0.24 8.50
C GLU A 12 -19.32 0.13 6.99
N PHE A 13 -18.63 -0.88 6.43
CA PHE A 13 -18.68 -1.19 5.01
C PHE A 13 -19.05 -2.66 4.81
N LEU A 14 -19.93 -2.92 3.83
CA LEU A 14 -20.13 -4.29 3.38
C LEU A 14 -18.88 -4.70 2.59
N SER A 15 -18.30 -5.85 2.92
CA SER A 15 -17.16 -6.41 2.18
C SER A 15 -17.38 -6.50 0.66
N LYS A 16 -18.64 -6.53 0.21
CA LYS A 16 -19.02 -6.49 -1.21
C LYS A 16 -18.74 -5.15 -1.90
N ASP A 17 -18.70 -4.03 -1.19
CA ASP A 17 -18.44 -2.70 -1.80
C ASP A 17 -16.98 -2.58 -2.26
N GLN A 18 -16.12 -3.44 -1.74
CA GLN A 18 -14.68 -3.46 -2.00
C GLN A 18 -14.32 -4.37 -3.17
N ASN A 19 -15.18 -4.50 -4.18
CA ASN A 19 -14.97 -5.36 -5.33
C ASN A 19 -14.93 -4.60 -6.68
N ARG A 20 -15.04 -3.27 -6.68
CA ARG A 20 -15.17 -2.43 -7.88
C ARG A 20 -14.09 -2.67 -8.93
N HIS A 21 -12.87 -3.02 -8.51
CA HIS A 21 -11.73 -3.25 -9.40
C HIS A 21 -11.52 -4.72 -9.75
N HIS A 22 -12.46 -5.62 -9.40
CA HIS A 22 -12.39 -7.02 -9.72
C HIS A 22 -13.52 -7.43 -10.68
N PRO A 23 -13.23 -7.90 -11.90
CA PRO A 23 -14.25 -8.13 -12.94
C PRO A 23 -15.29 -9.19 -12.56
N ARG A 24 -14.95 -10.11 -11.64
CA ARG A 24 -15.86 -11.16 -11.15
C ARG A 24 -16.58 -10.80 -9.84
N GLY A 25 -16.50 -9.55 -9.38
CA GLY A 25 -17.13 -9.10 -8.13
C GLY A 25 -16.51 -9.66 -6.84
N ALA A 26 -15.32 -10.24 -6.91
CA ALA A 26 -14.56 -10.67 -5.74
C ALA A 26 -13.93 -9.47 -5.02
N ILE A 27 -13.69 -9.60 -3.72
CA ILE A 27 -13.03 -8.53 -2.94
C ILE A 27 -11.66 -8.21 -3.54
N CYS A 28 -11.42 -6.93 -3.78
CA CYS A 28 -10.21 -6.38 -4.37
C CYS A 28 -8.98 -6.70 -3.52
N TRP A 29 -7.86 -6.97 -4.20
CA TRP A 29 -6.60 -7.31 -3.54
C TRP A 29 -6.07 -6.17 -2.66
N HIS A 30 -6.23 -4.91 -3.08
CA HIS A 30 -5.79 -3.75 -2.31
C HIS A 30 -6.49 -3.68 -0.93
N TYR A 31 -7.77 -4.04 -0.89
CA TYR A 31 -8.51 -4.15 0.36
C TYR A 31 -8.03 -5.33 1.21
N ARG A 32 -7.96 -6.53 0.63
CA ARG A 32 -7.55 -7.74 1.37
C ARG A 32 -6.15 -7.62 1.96
N ARG A 33 -5.21 -7.01 1.23
CA ARG A 33 -3.79 -6.99 1.61
C ARG A 33 -3.40 -5.74 2.39
N PHE A 34 -3.97 -4.59 2.09
CA PHE A 34 -3.56 -3.29 2.65
C PHE A 34 -4.68 -2.55 3.37
N ARG A 35 -5.90 -3.09 3.39
CA ARG A 35 -7.09 -2.43 3.97
C ARG A 35 -7.40 -1.07 3.32
N LEU A 36 -6.97 -0.89 2.07
CA LEU A 36 -7.40 0.23 1.24
C LEU A 36 -8.74 -0.09 0.62
N THR A 37 -9.72 0.77 0.89
CA THR A 37 -10.98 0.77 0.16
C THR A 37 -10.76 1.03 -1.33
N CYS A 38 -11.77 0.75 -2.17
CA CYS A 38 -11.72 1.11 -3.59
C CYS A 38 -11.51 2.62 -3.77
N ASP A 39 -12.16 3.47 -2.98
CA ASP A 39 -12.02 4.93 -3.08
C ASP A 39 -10.63 5.41 -2.64
N GLU A 40 -10.10 4.88 -1.53
CA GLU A 40 -8.72 5.18 -1.12
C GLU A 40 -7.70 4.71 -2.16
N TYR A 41 -7.93 3.55 -2.78
CA TYR A 41 -7.06 3.06 -3.85
C TYR A 41 -7.10 3.97 -5.08
N ASP A 42 -8.28 4.44 -5.50
CA ASP A 42 -8.41 5.36 -6.64
C ASP A 42 -7.80 6.73 -6.35
N ALA A 43 -7.95 7.22 -5.12
CA ALA A 43 -7.28 8.43 -4.67
C ALA A 43 -5.75 8.27 -4.67
N LEU A 44 -5.23 7.11 -4.24
CA LEU A 44 -3.81 6.78 -4.33
C LEU A 44 -3.31 6.73 -5.77
N ARG A 45 -4.09 6.13 -6.69
CA ARG A 45 -3.78 6.10 -8.15
C ARG A 45 -3.75 7.51 -8.75
N THR A 46 -4.71 8.35 -8.34
CA THR A 46 -4.78 9.76 -8.76
C THR A 46 -3.58 10.55 -8.26
N ARG A 47 -3.21 10.40 -6.98
CA ARG A 47 -2.02 11.01 -6.37
C ARG A 47 -0.74 10.67 -7.13
N ALA A 48 -0.58 9.42 -7.52
CA ALA A 48 0.60 8.96 -8.27
C ALA A 48 0.65 9.49 -9.71
N ASN A 49 -0.49 9.94 -10.25
CA ASN A 49 -0.64 10.47 -11.61
C ASN A 49 0.00 9.57 -12.69
N GLY A 50 -0.20 8.25 -12.57
CA GLY A 50 0.35 7.28 -13.51
C GLY A 50 1.88 7.09 -13.46
N CYS A 51 2.57 7.67 -12.48
CA CYS A 51 4.03 7.63 -12.38
C CYS A 51 4.51 7.07 -11.03
N CYS A 52 5.75 6.57 -11.01
CA CYS A 52 6.42 6.20 -9.76
C CYS A 52 6.67 7.45 -8.90
N GLU A 53 6.17 7.46 -7.67
CA GLU A 53 6.28 8.61 -6.76
C GLU A 53 7.73 8.92 -6.30
N ILE A 54 8.68 8.01 -6.52
CA ILE A 54 10.10 8.22 -6.16
C ILE A 54 10.94 8.69 -7.37
N CYS A 55 10.75 8.08 -8.54
CA CYS A 55 11.62 8.32 -9.70
C CYS A 55 10.92 8.97 -10.89
N GLY A 56 9.60 9.17 -10.82
CA GLY A 56 8.81 9.80 -11.88
C GLY A 56 8.58 8.94 -13.12
N THR A 57 9.12 7.71 -13.19
CA THR A 57 8.95 6.83 -14.35
C THR A 57 7.47 6.51 -14.57
N PRO A 58 6.92 6.75 -15.77
CA PRO A 58 5.56 6.37 -16.14
C PRO A 58 5.30 4.87 -15.96
N GLU A 59 4.08 4.50 -15.58
CA GLU A 59 3.69 3.12 -15.29
C GLU A 59 3.99 2.17 -16.46
N ASP A 60 3.70 2.58 -17.68
CA ASP A 60 3.91 1.84 -18.92
C ASP A 60 5.39 1.70 -19.33
N GLU A 61 6.25 2.59 -18.85
CA GLU A 61 7.71 2.53 -18.99
C GLU A 61 8.41 1.72 -17.89
N THR A 62 7.70 1.36 -16.81
CA THR A 62 8.27 0.48 -15.78
C THR A 62 8.52 -0.92 -16.32
N ARG A 63 9.48 -1.64 -15.73
CA ARG A 63 9.84 -3.02 -16.14
C ARG A 63 8.64 -3.97 -16.13
N THR A 64 7.71 -3.78 -15.19
CA THR A 64 6.51 -4.60 -15.04
C THR A 64 5.26 -4.01 -15.68
N ARG A 65 5.37 -2.82 -16.30
CA ARG A 65 4.24 -2.02 -16.81
C ARG A 65 3.14 -1.77 -15.77
N ARG A 66 3.54 -1.66 -14.50
CA ARG A 66 2.66 -1.59 -13.32
C ARG A 66 3.34 -0.88 -12.17
N LEU A 67 2.57 -0.09 -11.43
CA LEU A 67 2.96 0.45 -10.13
C LEU A 67 2.59 -0.52 -8.99
N VAL A 68 3.42 -0.53 -7.96
CA VAL A 68 3.30 -1.36 -6.76
C VAL A 68 2.78 -0.50 -5.62
N ILE A 69 1.80 -1.01 -4.86
CA ILE A 69 1.40 -0.44 -3.57
C ILE A 69 2.54 -0.69 -2.58
N ASP A 70 3.34 0.34 -2.35
CA ASP A 70 4.43 0.28 -1.39
C ASP A 70 3.93 0.62 0.01
N HIS A 71 4.46 -0.10 0.99
CA HIS A 71 4.01 -0.06 2.36
C HIS A 71 5.16 -0.41 3.29
N PHE A 72 5.18 0.21 4.46
CA PHE A 72 6.00 -0.29 5.56
C PHE A 72 5.31 -1.53 6.16
N SER A 73 6.07 -2.60 6.38
CA SER A 73 5.55 -3.87 6.91
C SER A 73 6.37 -4.36 8.11
N GLY A 74 6.58 -3.49 9.09
CA GLY A 74 7.18 -3.86 10.37
C GLY A 74 6.14 -4.36 11.38
N ARG A 75 6.60 -4.93 12.50
CA ARG A 75 5.77 -5.01 13.71
C ARG A 75 6.19 -3.88 14.65
N PRO A 76 5.26 -3.17 15.30
CA PRO A 76 3.81 -3.43 15.31
C PRO A 76 2.99 -2.75 14.19
N ALA A 77 3.58 -1.91 13.34
CA ALA A 77 2.83 -1.07 12.38
C ALA A 77 2.94 -1.55 10.91
N CYS A 78 1.82 -1.55 10.18
CA CYS A 78 1.81 -1.69 8.72
C CYS A 78 0.98 -0.58 8.10
N TYR A 79 1.58 0.24 7.25
CA TYR A 79 0.93 1.40 6.63
C TYR A 79 1.38 1.57 5.18
N VAL A 80 0.46 2.02 4.33
CA VAL A 80 0.72 2.31 2.91
C VAL A 80 1.44 3.64 2.79
N ARG A 81 2.47 3.69 1.94
CA ARG A 81 3.23 4.91 1.67
C ARG A 81 2.81 5.57 0.37
N GLY A 82 2.54 4.80 -0.68
CA GLY A 82 2.25 5.33 -2.01
C GLY A 82 2.37 4.27 -3.12
N LEU A 83 2.47 4.73 -4.36
CA LEU A 83 2.70 3.89 -5.53
C LEU A 83 4.09 4.12 -6.14
N VAL A 84 4.82 3.02 -6.35
CA VAL A 84 6.19 3.07 -6.88
C VAL A 84 6.44 1.97 -7.91
N CYS A 85 7.45 2.13 -8.76
CA CYS A 85 7.90 1.05 -9.64
C CYS A 85 8.61 -0.06 -8.85
N ASP A 86 8.79 -1.23 -9.47
CA ASP A 86 9.43 -2.41 -8.87
C ASP A 86 10.86 -2.14 -8.36
N ARG A 87 11.63 -1.32 -9.08
CA ARG A 87 12.99 -0.91 -8.69
C ARG A 87 12.97 -0.07 -7.42
N CYS A 88 12.10 0.94 -7.37
CA CYS A 88 11.97 1.83 -6.23
C CYS A 88 11.36 1.10 -5.02
N ASN A 89 10.47 0.13 -5.23
CA ASN A 89 10.02 -0.77 -4.17
C ASN A 89 11.19 -1.56 -3.53
N SER A 90 12.17 -2.01 -4.34
CA SER A 90 13.40 -2.62 -3.79
C SER A 90 14.28 -1.61 -3.03
N VAL A 91 14.27 -0.32 -3.40
CA VAL A 91 14.95 0.73 -2.62
C VAL A 91 14.28 0.87 -1.26
N MET A 92 12.95 0.90 -1.22
CA MET A 92 12.20 0.98 0.04
C MET A 92 12.43 -0.24 0.93
N SER A 93 12.58 -1.44 0.35
CA SER A 93 13.03 -2.62 1.11
C SER A 93 14.40 -2.44 1.76
N CYS A 94 15.31 -1.66 1.15
CA CYS A 94 16.60 -1.32 1.79
C CYS A 94 16.40 -0.35 2.94
N ARG A 95 15.55 0.65 2.75
CA ARG A 95 15.21 1.66 3.76
C ARG A 95 14.57 1.03 4.99
N ASP A 96 13.71 0.05 4.79
CA ASP A 96 13.00 -0.64 5.87
C ASP A 96 13.87 -1.68 6.60
N GLY A 97 15.14 -1.83 6.21
CA GLY A 97 16.07 -2.79 6.82
C GLY A 97 15.87 -4.24 6.36
N ASN A 98 14.94 -4.51 5.45
CA ASN A 98 14.68 -5.84 4.90
C ASN A 98 15.76 -6.30 3.90
N LYS A 99 16.51 -5.33 3.35
CA LYS A 99 17.60 -5.57 2.41
C LYS A 99 18.77 -4.64 2.75
N ARG A 100 20.00 -5.10 2.52
CA ARG A 100 21.17 -4.22 2.67
C ARG A 100 21.23 -3.22 1.51
N TRP A 101 21.63 -1.99 1.81
CA TRP A 101 21.97 -1.00 0.79
C TRP A 101 23.18 -1.47 -0.03
N GLY A 102 23.19 -1.17 -1.32
CA GLY A 102 24.32 -1.44 -2.20
C GLY A 102 24.50 -0.31 -3.23
N PRO A 103 25.53 -0.35 -4.08
CA PRO A 103 25.90 0.76 -4.98
C PRO A 103 24.75 1.26 -5.87
N ARG A 104 23.84 0.37 -6.29
CA ARG A 104 22.67 0.72 -7.11
C ARG A 104 21.53 1.38 -6.33
N SER A 105 21.40 1.11 -5.03
CA SER A 105 20.33 1.68 -4.19
C SER A 105 20.80 2.86 -3.36
N LEU A 106 22.08 2.93 -2.99
CA LEU A 106 22.67 4.01 -2.18
C LEU A 106 22.33 5.42 -2.67
N PRO A 107 22.40 5.74 -3.99
CA PRO A 107 22.04 7.07 -4.49
C PRO A 107 20.57 7.47 -4.27
N TRP A 108 19.70 6.52 -3.92
CA TRP A 108 18.27 6.76 -3.71
C TRP A 108 17.89 6.97 -2.24
N ARG A 109 18.87 6.99 -1.32
CA ARG A 109 18.59 7.08 0.12
C ARG A 109 17.77 8.31 0.49
N GLU A 110 18.16 9.49 0.02
CA GLU A 110 17.49 10.74 0.36
C GLU A 110 16.06 10.77 -0.17
N LYS A 111 15.86 10.41 -1.44
CA LYS A 111 14.52 10.29 -2.03
C LYS A 111 13.64 9.26 -1.30
N ALA A 112 14.22 8.17 -0.82
CA ALA A 112 13.49 7.18 -0.04
C ALA A 112 13.07 7.71 1.36
N VAL A 113 13.87 8.60 1.96
CA VAL A 113 13.50 9.28 3.21
C VAL A 113 12.35 10.26 2.96
N GLU A 114 12.47 11.11 1.94
CA GLU A 114 11.46 12.08 1.55
C GLU A 114 10.13 11.40 1.23
N TYR A 115 10.14 10.38 0.37
CA TYR A 115 8.95 9.63 0.01
C TYR A 115 8.30 8.95 1.23
N ALA A 116 9.09 8.40 2.16
CA ALA A 116 8.52 7.82 3.38
C ALA A 116 7.93 8.87 4.34
N ALA A 117 8.46 10.10 4.35
CA ALA A 117 7.86 11.20 5.10
C ALA A 117 6.50 11.60 4.51
N ASN A 118 6.33 11.43 3.19
CA ASN A 118 5.10 11.72 2.44
C ASN A 118 4.17 10.49 2.31
N SER A 119 4.14 9.63 3.33
CA SER A 119 3.33 8.41 3.32
C SER A 119 1.82 8.72 3.24
N TRP A 120 1.09 7.91 2.48
CA TRP A 120 -0.38 7.98 2.38
C TRP A 120 -1.06 7.78 3.73
N GLN A 121 -0.58 6.82 4.51
CA GLN A 121 -1.02 6.56 5.88
C GLN A 121 0.08 6.91 6.87
N THR A 122 -0.30 7.38 8.06
CA THR A 122 0.65 7.62 9.14
C THR A 122 1.02 6.32 9.88
N PRO A 123 2.16 6.27 10.59
CA PRO A 123 2.50 5.14 11.46
C PRO A 123 1.41 4.83 12.50
N GLU A 124 0.76 5.85 13.06
CA GLU A 124 -0.31 5.72 14.05
C GLU A 124 -1.55 5.04 13.45
N GLU A 125 -1.92 5.40 12.22
CA GLU A 125 -2.97 4.71 11.46
C GLU A 125 -2.59 3.26 11.19
N GLY A 126 -1.32 3.01 10.83
CA GLY A 126 -0.79 1.66 10.62
C GLY A 126 -0.78 0.78 11.88
N LEU A 127 -0.61 1.37 13.06
CA LEU A 127 -0.74 0.69 14.34
C LEU A 127 -2.20 0.29 14.58
N ARG A 128 -3.14 1.22 14.43
CA ARG A 128 -4.58 0.95 14.59
C ARG A 128 -5.03 -0.16 13.64
N LEU A 129 -4.64 -0.12 12.37
CA LEU A 129 -5.00 -1.15 11.38
C LEU A 129 -4.45 -2.55 11.74
N GLN A 130 -3.30 -2.63 12.42
CA GLN A 130 -2.74 -3.90 12.89
C GLN A 130 -3.44 -4.45 14.13
N GLU A 131 -3.98 -3.59 15.01
CA GLU A 131 -4.82 -4.01 16.13
C GLU A 131 -6.12 -4.68 15.64
N PHE A 132 -6.66 -4.23 14.49
CA PHE A 132 -7.82 -4.85 13.82
C PHE A 132 -7.47 -6.06 12.94
N ARG A 133 -6.18 -6.36 12.72
CA ARG A 133 -5.71 -7.57 12.02
C ARG A 133 -5.70 -8.82 12.91
N ARG A 134 -6.34 -8.78 14.08
CA ARG A 134 -6.59 -9.98 14.89
C ARG A 134 -7.21 -11.08 14.01
N PRO A 135 -6.78 -12.35 14.16
CA PRO A 135 -7.20 -13.42 13.27
C PRO A 135 -8.72 -13.45 13.19
N ILE A 136 -9.24 -13.49 11.96
CA ILE A 136 -10.65 -13.81 11.71
C ILE A 136 -10.97 -15.25 12.18
N ASP A 137 -9.95 -16.03 12.53
CA ASP A 137 -10.03 -17.47 12.85
C ASP A 137 -9.85 -17.76 14.35
N ARG A 138 -10.66 -17.12 15.20
CA ARG A 138 -11.03 -17.66 16.52
C ARG A 138 -12.53 -17.44 16.75
N LEU A 139 -13.33 -18.17 15.98
CA LEU A 139 -14.68 -18.60 16.35
C LEU A 139 -14.63 -20.13 16.44
#